data_AF-A0A7S0CF15-F1
#
_entry.id   AF-A0A7S0CF15-F1
#
_cell.length_a   1.000
_cell.length_b   1.000
_cell.length_c   1.000
_cell.angle_alpha   90.00
_cell.angle_beta   90.00
_cell.angle_gamma   90.00
#
_symmetry.space_group_name_H-M   'P 1'
#
loop_
_entity.id
_entity.type
_entity.pdbx_description
1 polymer ?
#
loop_
_entity_poly.entity_id
_entity_poly.type
_entity_poly.pdbx_seq_one_letter_code
_entity_poly.pdbx_strand_id
1 'polypeptide(L)'
;GNQLKSRMNQKQKLIGLFALFTVVFFIAKISPNSTEDDITKEIKIIGDQDVMSGRGSGAHDSFDFMPDYENPPTIELSDLIYETSRNTVPIVNEEYNTVFFLVAKAASSEWIRFFMRLNGSPLWCGKDIHSRMHEGLKFLSDYSIEEATEMMTSKDWTRAIFVRNPKSRILSAFLDKAVAHK
;
A
#
# COMPACT_ATOMS: atom_id res chain seq x y z
N GLY A 1 8.43 -29.45 15.11
CA GLY A 1 8.26 -30.23 13.88
C GLY A 1 7.04 -29.84 13.07
N ASN A 2 5.83 -30.10 13.57
CA ASN A 2 4.59 -30.02 12.77
C ASN A 2 3.99 -28.60 12.60
N GLN A 3 4.23 -27.69 13.55
CA GLN A 3 3.70 -26.31 13.48
C GLN A 3 4.38 -25.45 12.37
N LEU A 4 5.68 -25.63 12.14
CA LEU A 4 6.43 -24.90 11.11
C LEU A 4 6.05 -25.34 9.69
N LYS A 5 5.80 -26.64 9.48
CA LYS A 5 5.32 -27.18 8.19
C LYS A 5 3.91 -26.70 7.85
N SER A 6 3.04 -26.55 8.85
CA SER A 6 1.69 -25.99 8.68
C SER A 6 1.74 -24.53 8.23
N ARG A 7 2.60 -23.71 8.87
CA ARG A 7 2.79 -22.29 8.52
C ARG A 7 3.39 -22.09 7.12
N MET A 8 4.32 -22.95 6.68
CA MET A 8 4.85 -22.89 5.30
C MET A 8 3.79 -23.21 4.24
N ASN A 9 2.95 -24.23 4.47
CA ASN A 9 1.86 -24.58 3.56
C ASN A 9 0.81 -23.46 3.45
N GLN A 10 0.59 -22.72 4.53
CA GLN A 10 -0.34 -21.59 4.55
C GLN A 10 0.21 -20.38 3.77
N LYS A 11 1.52 -20.10 3.87
CA LYS A 11 2.21 -19.06 3.08
C LYS A 11 2.19 -19.36 1.57
N GLN A 12 2.44 -20.61 1.16
CA GLN A 12 2.40 -20.99 -0.26
C GLN A 12 0.99 -20.90 -0.87
N LYS A 13 -0.04 -21.28 -0.11
CA LYS A 13 -1.45 -21.13 -0.53
C LYS A 13 -1.87 -19.66 -0.66
N LEU A 14 -1.36 -18.77 0.20
CA LEU A 14 -1.65 -17.35 0.17
C LEU A 14 -1.03 -16.66 -1.06
N ILE A 15 0.21 -17.02 -1.42
CA ILE A 15 0.89 -16.51 -2.62
C ILE A 15 0.18 -16.99 -3.90
N GLY A 16 -0.22 -18.27 -3.95
CA GLY A 16 -0.99 -18.80 -5.09
C GLY A 16 -2.37 -18.15 -5.25
N LEU A 17 -3.04 -17.83 -4.14
CA LEU A 17 -4.32 -17.12 -4.17
C LEU A 17 -4.15 -15.66 -4.64
N PHE A 18 -3.03 -15.02 -4.29
CA PHE A 18 -2.70 -13.66 -4.73
C PHE A 18 -2.49 -13.58 -6.25
N ALA A 19 -1.80 -14.56 -6.82
CA ALA A 19 -1.59 -14.65 -8.27
C ALA A 19 -2.89 -14.95 -9.04
N LEU A 20 -3.80 -15.75 -8.46
CA LEU A 20 -5.09 -16.04 -9.10
C LEU A 20 -6.03 -14.81 -9.05
N PHE A 21 -6.00 -14.04 -7.96
CA PHE A 21 -6.85 -12.86 -7.81
C PHE A 21 -6.43 -11.72 -8.75
N THR A 22 -5.13 -11.53 -9.01
CA THR A 22 -4.65 -10.53 -9.96
C THR A 22 -5.03 -10.88 -11.41
N VAL A 23 -4.96 -12.17 -11.79
CA VAL A 23 -5.33 -12.62 -13.14
C VAL A 23 -6.84 -12.51 -13.37
N VAL A 24 -7.67 -12.92 -12.41
CA VAL A 24 -9.14 -12.90 -12.58
C VAL A 24 -9.71 -11.47 -12.60
N PHE A 25 -9.19 -10.56 -11.76
CA PHE A 25 -9.62 -9.16 -11.80
C PHE A 25 -9.19 -8.43 -13.08
N PHE A 26 -8.08 -8.86 -13.69
CA PHE A 26 -7.61 -8.31 -14.96
C PHE A 26 -8.46 -8.79 -16.13
N ILE A 27 -8.85 -10.09 -16.15
CA ILE A 27 -9.75 -10.65 -17.18
C ILE A 27 -11.16 -10.04 -17.09
N ALA A 28 -11.69 -9.83 -15.87
CA ALA A 28 -13.05 -9.29 -15.69
C ALA A 28 -13.21 -7.81 -16.11
N LYS A 29 -12.11 -7.09 -16.36
CA LYS A 29 -12.14 -5.67 -16.76
C LYS A 29 -11.95 -5.45 -18.27
N ILE A 30 -11.67 -6.51 -19.02
CA ILE A 30 -11.49 -6.44 -20.48
C ILE A 30 -12.84 -6.74 -21.14
N SER A 31 -13.36 -5.76 -21.87
CA SER A 31 -14.57 -5.82 -22.68
C SER A 31 -14.59 -7.08 -23.57
N PRO A 32 -15.74 -7.75 -23.79
CA PRO A 32 -15.81 -9.07 -24.42
C PRO A 32 -15.45 -9.14 -25.92
N ASN A 33 -14.84 -8.10 -26.49
CA ASN A 33 -14.59 -7.99 -27.95
C ASN A 33 -13.12 -7.72 -28.33
N SER A 34 -12.13 -7.85 -27.44
CA SER A 34 -10.72 -7.73 -27.85
C SER A 34 -10.19 -9.07 -28.36
N THR A 35 -9.86 -9.13 -29.66
CA THR A 35 -9.17 -10.25 -30.33
C THR A 35 -7.75 -10.46 -29.80
N GLU A 36 -7.25 -11.69 -29.84
CA GLU A 36 -5.93 -12.13 -29.29
C GLU A 36 -4.74 -11.27 -29.74
N ASP A 37 -4.81 -10.64 -30.92
CA ASP A 37 -3.76 -9.78 -31.45
C ASP A 37 -3.66 -8.39 -30.78
N ASP A 38 -4.71 -7.94 -30.07
CA ASP A 38 -4.66 -6.70 -29.27
C ASP A 38 -4.05 -6.96 -27.88
N ILE A 39 -4.17 -8.19 -27.37
CA ILE A 39 -3.68 -8.58 -26.04
C ILE A 39 -2.15 -8.58 -25.99
N THR A 40 -1.49 -8.99 -27.07
CA THR A 40 -0.02 -9.05 -27.15
C THR A 40 0.64 -7.69 -27.36
N LYS A 41 -0.12 -6.67 -27.79
CA LYS A 41 0.39 -5.29 -27.95
C LYS A 41 0.32 -4.46 -26.67
N GLU A 42 -0.69 -4.68 -25.82
CA GLU A 42 -0.78 -4.00 -24.51
C GLU A 42 0.06 -4.68 -23.41
N ILE A 43 0.40 -5.96 -23.56
CA ILE A 43 1.40 -6.65 -22.73
C ILE A 43 2.81 -6.41 -23.32
N LYS A 44 3.10 -5.16 -23.68
CA LYS A 44 4.48 -4.69 -23.78
C LYS A 44 4.81 -4.16 -22.39
N ILE A 45 5.49 -4.99 -21.61
CA ILE A 45 6.05 -4.66 -20.29
C ILE A 45 6.60 -3.24 -20.36
N ILE A 46 6.00 -2.35 -19.57
CA ILE A 46 6.50 -0.99 -19.33
C ILE A 46 7.84 -1.17 -18.63
N GLY A 47 8.89 -1.28 -19.44
CA GLY A 47 10.20 -1.73 -19.00
C GLY A 47 10.99 -2.42 -20.10
N ASP A 48 10.93 -1.96 -21.35
CA ASP A 48 12.14 -1.86 -22.17
C ASP A 48 11.93 -1.07 -23.47
N GLN A 49 12.97 -0.33 -23.84
CA GLN A 49 13.19 0.45 -25.08
C GLN A 49 12.57 1.85 -25.16
N ASP A 50 13.26 2.82 -24.53
CA ASP A 50 13.93 3.89 -25.28
C ASP A 50 14.90 4.68 -24.38
N VAL A 51 15.98 4.04 -23.91
CA VAL A 51 17.23 4.74 -23.55
C VAL A 51 18.41 3.82 -23.89
N MET A 52 18.91 3.92 -25.12
CA MET A 52 20.22 3.39 -25.49
C MET A 52 21.04 4.52 -26.13
N SER A 53 21.94 5.11 -25.36
CA SER A 53 23.37 5.16 -25.72
C SER A 53 24.18 5.82 -24.60
N GLY A 54 24.74 4.97 -23.74
CA GLY A 54 25.70 5.37 -22.71
C GLY A 54 26.38 4.13 -22.18
N ARG A 55 27.44 3.68 -22.87
CA ARG A 55 28.32 2.60 -22.39
C ARG A 55 28.95 3.07 -21.07
N GLY A 56 28.51 2.50 -19.95
CA GLY A 56 29.13 2.62 -18.64
C GLY A 56 29.18 1.24 -17.99
N SER A 57 30.36 0.64 -17.97
CA SER A 57 30.67 -0.55 -17.21
C SER A 57 30.82 -0.20 -15.72
N GLY A 58 30.16 -0.95 -14.82
CA GLY A 58 30.56 -1.04 -13.42
C GLY A 58 29.44 -0.87 -12.40
N ALA A 59 29.52 -1.71 -11.37
CA ALA A 59 28.82 -1.69 -10.07
C ALA A 59 27.33 -2.10 -10.04
N HIS A 60 27.09 -3.22 -9.35
CA HIS A 60 25.90 -3.39 -8.51
C HIS A 60 25.90 -2.24 -7.49
N ASP A 61 25.34 -1.09 -7.84
CA ASP A 61 24.98 -0.08 -6.86
C ASP A 61 23.81 -0.66 -6.05
N SER A 62 24.08 -1.05 -4.81
CA SER A 62 23.02 -1.20 -3.82
C SER A 62 22.28 0.13 -3.78
N PHE A 63 20.96 0.06 -3.92
CA PHE A 63 20.07 1.21 -3.84
C PHE A 63 19.97 1.65 -2.36
N ASP A 64 21.08 2.08 -1.77
CA ASP A 64 21.16 2.69 -0.44
C ASP A 64 20.73 4.16 -0.55
N PHE A 65 19.46 4.39 -0.88
CA PHE A 65 18.90 5.71 -1.19
C PHE A 65 18.43 6.49 0.04
N MET A 66 18.99 6.27 1.23
CA MET A 66 18.74 7.17 2.35
C MET A 66 20.07 7.67 2.91
N PRO A 67 20.43 8.96 2.67
CA PRO A 67 21.57 9.52 3.36
C PRO A 67 21.31 9.40 4.87
N ASP A 68 22.32 8.98 5.61
CA ASP A 68 22.28 9.04 7.07
C ASP A 68 22.17 10.52 7.46
N TYR A 69 20.95 10.97 7.73
CA TYR A 69 20.71 12.28 8.29
C TYR A 69 21.33 12.29 9.69
N GLU A 70 22.41 13.06 9.87
CA GLU A 70 23.07 13.23 11.17
C GLU A 70 22.08 13.68 12.27
N ASN A 71 20.98 14.34 11.88
CA ASN A 71 19.84 14.64 12.75
C ASN A 71 18.53 14.43 11.96
N PRO A 72 17.85 13.28 12.10
CA PRO A 72 16.57 13.09 11.44
C PRO A 72 15.51 14.01 12.06
N PRO A 73 14.52 14.47 11.28
CA PRO A 73 13.46 15.32 11.80
C PRO A 73 12.62 14.56 12.84
N THR A 74 12.34 15.21 13.96
CA THR A 74 11.45 14.70 15.01
C THR A 74 10.00 15.04 14.66
N ILE A 75 9.07 14.14 14.99
CA ILE A 75 7.63 14.39 14.82
C ILE A 75 7.17 15.40 15.87
N GLU A 76 6.32 16.34 15.44
CA GLU A 76 5.65 17.27 16.34
C GLU A 76 4.18 16.88 16.54
N LEU A 77 3.61 17.24 17.70
CA LEU A 77 2.19 17.01 17.99
C LEU A 77 1.24 17.71 17.01
N SER A 78 1.70 18.80 16.39
CA SER A 78 0.97 19.55 15.36
C SER A 78 1.06 18.93 13.96
N ASP A 79 1.85 17.86 13.77
CA ASP A 79 2.00 17.25 12.46
C ASP A 79 0.73 16.56 11.99
N LEU A 80 0.37 16.78 10.72
CA LEU A 80 -0.82 16.16 10.10
C LEU A 80 -0.79 14.62 10.13
N ILE A 81 0.40 14.04 10.20
CA ILE A 81 0.59 12.58 10.27
C ILE A 81 0.38 12.02 11.68
N TYR A 82 0.22 12.89 12.68
CA TYR A 82 0.04 12.53 14.09
C TYR A 82 -1.27 13.10 14.68
N GLU A 83 -1.84 14.13 14.05
CA GLU A 83 -3.11 14.75 14.44
C GLU A 83 -4.31 13.80 14.24
N THR A 84 -4.88 13.30 15.35
CA THR A 84 -6.01 12.33 15.37
C THR A 84 -7.32 12.85 14.78
N SER A 85 -7.47 14.18 14.64
CA SER A 85 -8.69 14.80 14.10
C SER A 85 -8.86 14.57 12.59
N ARG A 86 -7.84 14.03 11.92
CA ARG A 86 -7.79 13.89 10.45
C ARG A 86 -7.59 12.45 10.01
N ASN A 87 -8.15 12.12 8.85
CA ASN A 87 -7.92 10.85 8.15
C ASN A 87 -6.54 10.76 7.47
N THR A 88 -5.52 11.40 8.05
CA THR A 88 -4.15 11.50 7.52
C THR A 88 -3.13 10.72 8.34
N VAL A 89 -3.50 10.27 9.54
CA VAL A 89 -2.64 9.44 10.39
C VAL A 89 -2.42 8.07 9.72
N PRO A 90 -1.16 7.63 9.53
CA PRO A 90 -0.87 6.37 8.88
C PRO A 90 -1.15 5.18 9.79
N ILE A 91 -1.44 4.04 9.17
CA ILE A 91 -1.60 2.75 9.85
C ILE A 91 -0.21 2.23 10.23
N VAL A 92 -0.06 1.70 11.43
CA VAL A 92 1.16 1.05 11.91
C VAL A 92 0.94 -0.45 12.04
N ASN A 93 1.89 -1.23 11.53
CA ASN A 93 1.95 -2.66 11.73
C ASN A 93 3.33 -3.07 12.28
N GLU A 94 3.38 -3.34 13.58
CA GLU A 94 4.58 -3.73 14.33
C GLU A 94 5.11 -5.11 13.92
N GLU A 95 4.25 -6.05 13.52
CA GLU A 95 4.69 -7.41 13.15
C GLU A 95 5.61 -7.38 11.91
N TYR A 96 5.42 -6.39 11.04
CA TYR A 96 6.17 -6.24 9.78
C TYR A 96 6.93 -4.92 9.71
N ASN A 97 7.10 -4.20 10.83
CA ASN A 97 7.71 -2.87 10.91
C ASN A 97 7.27 -1.96 9.75
N THR A 98 5.96 -1.85 9.52
CA THR A 98 5.41 -1.11 8.37
C THR A 98 4.56 0.06 8.82
N VAL A 99 4.82 1.24 8.26
CA VAL A 99 3.97 2.44 8.36
C VAL A 99 3.32 2.71 7.01
N PHE A 100 1.99 2.68 6.95
CA PHE A 100 1.24 2.78 5.70
C PHE A 100 0.37 4.04 5.63
N PHE A 101 0.65 4.88 4.63
CA PHE A 101 -0.09 6.11 4.38
C PHE A 101 -1.30 5.86 3.48
N LEU A 102 -2.48 6.14 4.01
CA LEU A 102 -3.73 6.06 3.25
C LEU A 102 -3.92 7.33 2.41
N VAL A 103 -4.20 7.14 1.12
CA VAL A 103 -4.55 8.24 0.21
C VAL A 103 -5.98 8.08 -0.28
N ALA A 104 -6.80 9.11 -0.05
CA ALA A 104 -8.18 9.13 -0.49
C ALA A 104 -8.29 8.89 -2.02
N LYS A 105 -9.20 7.98 -2.39
CA LYS A 105 -9.49 7.54 -3.76
C LYS A 105 -8.32 6.85 -4.49
N ALA A 106 -7.30 6.41 -3.75
CA ALA A 106 -6.24 5.52 -4.22
C ALA A 106 -6.39 4.10 -3.63
N ALA A 107 -7.62 3.55 -3.68
CA ALA A 107 -7.97 2.24 -3.12
C ALA A 107 -7.77 2.10 -1.60
N SER A 108 -7.83 3.20 -0.84
CA SER A 108 -7.62 3.20 0.62
C SER A 108 -8.54 2.24 1.38
N SER A 109 -9.81 2.10 0.99
CA SER A 109 -10.73 1.13 1.61
C SER A 109 -10.25 -0.32 1.49
N GLU A 110 -9.68 -0.70 0.36
CA GLU A 110 -9.17 -2.06 0.18
C GLU A 110 -7.91 -2.32 1.01
N TRP A 111 -7.04 -1.32 1.13
CA TRP A 111 -5.87 -1.40 2.01
C TRP A 111 -6.27 -1.53 3.48
N ILE A 112 -7.28 -0.79 3.94
CA ILE A 112 -7.81 -0.96 5.30
C ILE A 112 -8.30 -2.40 5.51
N ARG A 113 -9.11 -2.94 4.59
CA ARG A 113 -9.57 -4.35 4.69
C ARG A 113 -8.41 -5.34 4.69
N PHE A 114 -7.41 -5.09 3.85
CA PHE A 114 -6.22 -5.93 3.78
C PHE A 114 -5.48 -5.94 5.13
N PHE A 115 -5.19 -4.78 5.72
CA PHE A 115 -4.51 -4.71 7.01
C PHE A 115 -5.36 -5.30 8.15
N MET A 116 -6.67 -5.06 8.16
CA MET A 116 -7.56 -5.66 9.17
C MET A 116 -7.56 -7.19 9.06
N ARG A 117 -7.58 -7.72 7.83
CA ARG A 117 -7.52 -9.18 7.59
C ARG A 117 -6.15 -9.74 8.00
N LEU A 118 -5.09 -9.01 7.71
CA LEU A 118 -3.72 -9.39 8.05
C LEU A 118 -3.51 -9.41 9.57
N ASN A 119 -4.12 -8.49 10.31
CA ASN A 119 -4.16 -8.47 11.78
C ASN A 119 -5.17 -9.46 12.39
N GLY A 120 -5.85 -10.28 11.57
CA GLY A 120 -6.80 -11.29 12.04
C GLY A 120 -8.15 -10.74 12.53
N SER A 121 -8.48 -9.47 12.24
CA SER A 121 -9.77 -8.89 12.63
C SER A 121 -10.93 -9.53 11.86
N PRO A 122 -11.97 -10.05 12.51
CA PRO A 122 -13.13 -10.65 11.84
C PRO A 122 -14.00 -9.59 11.12
N LEU A 123 -13.77 -8.30 11.37
CA LEU A 123 -14.57 -7.20 10.84
C LEU A 123 -14.11 -6.72 9.44
N TRP A 124 -13.06 -7.34 8.88
CA TRP A 124 -12.45 -6.92 7.61
C TRP A 124 -13.41 -6.88 6.41
N CYS A 125 -14.47 -7.70 6.42
CA CYS A 125 -15.47 -7.76 5.33
C CYS A 125 -16.72 -6.89 5.59
N GLY A 126 -16.68 -6.00 6.59
CA GLY A 126 -17.78 -5.11 6.94
C GLY A 126 -18.08 -4.04 5.87
N LYS A 127 -19.34 -3.60 5.83
CA LYS A 127 -19.84 -2.57 4.90
C LYS A 127 -19.29 -1.17 5.22
N ASP A 128 -19.10 -0.86 6.50
CA ASP A 128 -18.60 0.42 6.98
C ASP A 128 -17.19 0.25 7.58
N ILE A 129 -16.21 0.11 6.68
CA ILE A 129 -14.83 -0.19 7.08
C ILE A 129 -14.13 1.03 7.70
N HIS A 130 -14.57 2.24 7.35
CA HIS A 130 -13.92 3.47 7.82
C HIS A 130 -14.27 3.77 9.28
N SER A 131 -15.51 3.53 9.72
CA SER A 131 -15.86 3.71 11.14
C SER A 131 -15.20 2.67 12.04
N ARG A 132 -14.92 1.47 11.51
CA ARG A 132 -14.39 0.33 12.26
C ARG A 132 -12.87 0.22 12.24
N MET A 133 -12.17 1.14 11.57
CA MET A 133 -10.72 1.03 11.40
C MET A 133 -9.99 1.01 12.75
N HIS A 134 -10.48 1.78 13.74
CA HIS A 134 -9.91 1.85 15.10
C HIS A 134 -10.12 0.57 15.93
N GLU A 135 -11.01 -0.34 15.51
CA GLU A 135 -11.25 -1.60 16.22
C GLU A 135 -10.29 -2.72 15.78
N GLY A 136 -9.53 -2.53 14.70
CA GLY A 136 -8.68 -3.58 14.14
C GLY A 136 -7.29 -3.15 13.67
N LEU A 137 -6.98 -1.86 13.74
CA LEU A 137 -5.73 -1.28 13.28
C LEU A 137 -5.18 -0.35 14.36
N LYS A 138 -3.85 -0.28 14.43
CA LYS A 138 -3.12 0.73 15.18
C LYS A 138 -2.70 1.85 14.24
N PHE A 139 -2.67 3.06 14.76
CA PHE A 139 -2.29 4.27 14.05
C PHE A 139 -1.05 4.89 14.69
N LEU A 140 -0.33 5.70 13.93
CA LEU A 140 0.88 6.35 14.43
C LEU A 140 0.62 7.23 15.67
N SER A 141 -0.57 7.83 15.74
CA SER A 141 -1.01 8.64 16.88
C SER A 141 -1.28 7.85 18.16
N ASP A 142 -1.33 6.51 18.09
CA ASP A 142 -1.55 5.64 19.25
C ASP A 142 -0.25 5.40 20.04
N TYR A 143 0.89 5.83 19.49
CA TYR A 143 2.23 5.69 20.07
C TYR A 143 2.69 6.99 20.72
N SER A 144 3.76 6.94 21.52
CA SER A 144 4.43 8.16 21.97
C SER A 144 5.15 8.88 20.82
N ILE A 145 5.50 10.16 21.01
CA ILE A 145 6.22 10.94 19.99
C ILE A 145 7.58 10.32 19.69
N GLU A 146 8.25 9.80 20.73
CA GLU A 146 9.55 9.16 20.64
C GLU A 146 9.47 7.89 19.77
N GLU A 147 8.51 7.01 20.07
CA GLU A 147 8.25 5.80 19.28
C GLU A 147 7.85 6.14 17.84
N ALA A 148 6.93 7.09 17.65
CA ALA A 148 6.49 7.48 16.32
C ALA A 148 7.64 8.08 15.50
N THR A 149 8.51 8.88 16.13
CA THR A 149 9.72 9.41 15.50
C THR A 149 10.67 8.29 15.09
N GLU A 150 10.89 7.31 15.97
CA GLU A 150 11.69 6.12 15.64
C GLU A 150 11.11 5.37 14.44
N MET A 151 9.79 5.09 14.43
CA MET A 151 9.11 4.42 13.31
C MET A 151 9.27 5.18 11.98
N MET A 152 9.29 6.50 12.03
CA MET A 152 9.39 7.35 10.85
C MET A 152 10.82 7.56 10.34
N THR A 153 11.81 7.45 11.21
CA THR A 153 13.21 7.80 10.90
C THR A 153 14.13 6.58 10.80
N SER A 154 13.80 5.49 11.48
CA SER A 154 14.61 4.27 11.47
C SER A 154 14.59 3.57 10.11
N LYS A 155 15.73 2.95 9.77
CA LYS A 155 15.91 2.10 8.59
C LYS A 155 15.20 0.75 8.71
N ASP A 156 14.90 0.32 9.93
CA ASP A 156 14.22 -0.95 10.20
C ASP A 156 12.73 -0.92 9.85
N TRP A 157 12.18 0.30 9.71
CA TRP A 157 10.79 0.53 9.38
C TRP A 157 10.60 0.83 7.89
N THR A 158 9.65 0.13 7.29
CA THR A 158 9.23 0.36 5.90
C THR A 158 8.06 1.34 5.89
N ARG A 159 8.26 2.49 5.25
CA ARG A 159 7.21 3.48 5.00
C ARG A 159 6.66 3.30 3.59
N ALA A 160 5.36 3.09 3.47
CA ALA A 160 4.72 2.77 2.19
C ALA A 160 3.51 3.67 1.92
N ILE A 161 3.34 4.05 0.66
CA ILE A 161 2.20 4.83 0.18
C ILE A 161 1.76 4.29 -1.18
N PHE A 162 0.44 4.15 -1.36
CA PHE A 162 -0.13 3.85 -2.66
C PHE A 162 -0.77 5.10 -3.26
N VAL A 163 -0.24 5.49 -4.42
CA VAL A 163 -0.73 6.65 -5.18
C VAL A 163 -1.45 6.20 -6.45
N ARG A 164 -2.32 7.06 -6.97
CA ARG A 164 -3.11 6.82 -8.18
C ARG A 164 -2.92 7.99 -9.16
N ASN A 165 -3.03 7.73 -10.47
CA ASN A 165 -3.01 8.77 -11.50
C ASN A 165 -3.94 9.96 -11.12
N PRO A 166 -3.42 11.21 -11.08
CA PRO A 166 -4.16 12.36 -10.58
C PRO A 166 -5.49 12.61 -11.27
N LYS A 167 -5.56 12.49 -12.61
CA LYS A 167 -6.80 12.72 -13.38
C LYS A 167 -7.90 11.75 -12.95
N SER A 168 -7.56 10.46 -12.86
CA SER A 168 -8.51 9.43 -12.45
C SER A 168 -8.92 9.55 -10.97
N ARG A 169 -8.01 10.01 -10.10
CA ARG A 169 -8.27 10.25 -8.68
C ARG A 169 -9.24 11.42 -8.48
N ILE A 170 -9.01 12.53 -9.20
CA ILE A 170 -9.88 13.71 -9.16
C ILE A 170 -11.28 13.36 -9.68
N LEU A 171 -11.39 12.67 -10.82
CA LEU A 171 -12.68 12.24 -11.34
C LEU A 171 -13.42 11.33 -10.35
N SER A 172 -12.72 10.38 -9.72
CA SER A 172 -13.30 9.52 -8.69
C SER A 172 -13.77 10.32 -7.48
N ALA A 173 -13.04 11.35 -7.06
CA ALA A 173 -13.45 12.24 -5.96
C ALA A 173 -14.67 13.09 -6.35
N PHE A 174 -14.70 13.63 -7.57
CA PHE A 174 -15.81 14.42 -8.08
C PHE A 174 -17.10 13.60 -8.15
N LEU A 175 -17.06 12.39 -8.71
CA LEU A 175 -18.25 11.53 -8.78
C LEU A 175 -18.75 11.14 -7.37
N ASP A 176 -17.82 10.88 -6.45
CA ASP A 176 -18.13 10.49 -5.06
C ASP A 176 -18.71 11.64 -4.23
N LYS A 177 -18.25 12.88 -4.42
CA LYS A 177 -18.59 14.03 -3.56
C LYS A 177 -19.51 15.06 -4.19
N ALA A 178 -19.47 15.25 -5.50
CA ALA A 178 -20.29 16.25 -6.17
C ALA A 178 -21.55 15.65 -6.82
N VAL A 179 -21.47 14.41 -7.33
CA VAL A 179 -22.56 13.80 -8.09
C VAL A 179 -23.36 12.80 -7.26
N ALA A 180 -22.69 11.93 -6.50
CA ALA A 180 -23.35 10.90 -5.70
C ALA A 180 -23.93 11.40 -4.37
N HIS A 181 -23.77 12.68 -4.04
CA HIS A 181 -24.42 13.31 -2.87
C HIS A 181 -25.92 13.52 -3.17
N LYS A 182 -26.73 12.49 -2.87
CA LYS A 182 -28.15 12.65 -2.52
C LYS A 182 -28.28 12.62 -1.01
#